data_AF-A0A6A6V803-F1
#
_entry.id   AF-A0A6A6V803-F1
#
_cell.length_a   1.000
_cell.length_b   1.000
_cell.length_c   1.000
_cell.angle_alpha   90.00
_cell.angle_beta   90.00
_cell.angle_gamma   90.00
#
_symmetry.space_group_name_H-M   'P 1'
#
loop_
_entity.id
_entity.type
_entity.pdbx_description
1 polymer ?
#
loop_
_entity_poly.entity_id
_entity_poly.type
_entity_poly.pdbx_seq_one_letter_code
_entity_poly.pdbx_strand_id
1 'polypeptide(L)'
;MVCGTLPPTPKRVGVKRGESNAYIVRVAAPFQWAAIFHKTDINFSKGHHGLEWYDPTEKSVAHKLPCKVRCAYCHSPIMDEGRNMILLFPSLIHLNDNDEAKALFKPRCHMFYGQRVMDIPDGLPKWSGLSEESDLIEDSPPDMVRERERKREAERKERFEKGENE
;
A
#
# COMPACT_ATOMS: atom_id res chain seq x y z
N MET A 1 -13.89 7.87 14.56
CA MET A 1 -14.72 8.52 13.52
C MET A 1 -13.88 9.61 12.88
N VAL A 2 -13.18 9.27 11.79
CA VAL A 2 -12.35 10.21 11.03
C VAL A 2 -13.28 10.93 10.07
N CYS A 3 -13.73 12.13 10.46
CA CYS A 3 -14.35 13.08 9.54
C CYS A 3 -13.23 14.03 9.14
N GLY A 4 -12.75 13.91 7.91
CA GLY A 4 -11.72 14.77 7.34
C GLY A 4 -12.19 15.23 5.98
N THR A 5 -12.43 16.53 5.84
CA THR A 5 -12.56 17.19 4.54
C THR A 5 -11.23 17.05 3.81
N LEU A 6 -11.23 16.36 2.65
CA LEU A 6 -10.04 16.23 1.83
C LEU A 6 -9.60 17.63 1.34
N PRO A 7 -8.30 17.99 1.44
CA PRO A 7 -7.77 19.14 0.74
C PRO A 7 -7.85 18.94 -0.78
N PRO A 8 -7.87 20.03 -1.58
CA PRO A 8 -7.91 19.95 -3.04
C PRO A 8 -6.62 19.26 -3.52
N THR A 9 -6.82 18.07 -4.10
CA THR A 9 -5.85 17.21 -4.80
C THR A 9 -4.51 16.95 -4.07
N PRO A 10 -4.44 15.88 -3.23
CA PRO A 10 -3.14 15.32 -2.88
C PRO A 10 -2.46 14.77 -4.14
N LYS A 11 -1.19 15.15 -4.36
CA LYS A 11 -0.31 14.56 -5.38
C LYS A 11 -0.03 13.11 -4.96
N ARG A 12 -0.94 12.22 -5.36
CA ARG A 12 -1.04 10.83 -4.89
C ARG A 12 -0.04 9.92 -5.56
N VAL A 13 0.76 9.23 -4.75
CA VAL A 13 1.49 8.03 -5.16
C VAL A 13 0.65 6.80 -4.80
N GLY A 14 -0.21 6.38 -5.75
CA GLY A 14 -0.80 5.04 -5.85
C GLY A 14 -1.55 4.45 -4.64
N VAL A 15 -2.83 4.13 -4.80
CA VAL A 15 -3.52 3.15 -3.94
C VAL A 15 -2.95 1.76 -4.27
N LYS A 16 -2.06 1.26 -3.42
CA LYS A 16 -1.30 0.02 -3.65
C LYS A 16 -1.65 -0.99 -2.55
N ARG A 17 -2.14 -2.16 -2.95
CA ARG A 17 -2.34 -3.30 -2.05
C ARG A 17 -0.97 -3.91 -1.77
N GLY A 18 -0.42 -3.67 -0.59
CA GLY A 18 0.86 -4.21 -0.15
C GLY A 18 0.71 -5.16 1.01
N GLU A 19 1.19 -6.38 0.85
CA GLU A 19 1.34 -7.35 1.93
C GLU A 19 2.82 -7.51 2.25
N SER A 20 3.26 -6.84 3.31
CA SER A 20 4.54 -7.15 3.95
C SER A 20 4.30 -8.19 5.05
N ASN A 21 5.33 -8.95 5.44
CA ASN A 21 5.31 -10.01 6.48
C ASN A 21 4.95 -9.50 7.89
N ALA A 22 3.73 -9.01 8.02
CA ALA A 22 3.17 -8.34 9.16
C ALA A 22 1.65 -8.45 8.98
N TYR A 23 1.11 -9.66 9.21
CA TYR A 23 -0.29 -9.99 9.02
C TYR A 23 -1.20 -9.02 9.77
N ILE A 24 -1.94 -8.18 9.03
CA ILE A 24 -3.18 -7.60 9.53
C ILE A 24 -4.30 -8.16 8.68
N VAL A 25 -4.69 -9.37 9.04
CA VAL A 25 -5.93 -9.98 8.62
C VAL A 25 -7.06 -9.19 9.31
N ARG A 26 -7.86 -8.42 8.55
CA ARG A 26 -9.28 -8.33 8.96
C ARG A 26 -9.81 -9.76 8.87
N VAL A 27 -10.35 -10.26 9.98
CA VAL A 27 -10.64 -11.68 10.24
C VAL A 27 -10.93 -12.47 8.95
N ALA A 28 -10.03 -13.39 8.60
CA ALA A 28 -10.12 -14.35 7.50
C ALA A 28 -10.08 -13.80 6.05
N ALA A 29 -9.56 -12.60 5.78
CA ALA A 29 -9.31 -12.15 4.40
C ALA A 29 -8.02 -12.77 3.81
N PRO A 30 -8.06 -13.33 2.58
CA PRO A 30 -6.88 -13.90 1.91
C PRO A 30 -5.91 -12.86 1.34
N PHE A 31 -6.28 -11.57 1.38
CA PHE A 31 -5.44 -10.45 0.99
C PHE A 31 -5.79 -9.17 1.77
N GLN A 32 -4.83 -8.26 1.90
CA GLN A 32 -4.97 -6.96 2.52
C GLN A 32 -5.19 -5.86 1.48
N TRP A 33 -6.23 -5.04 1.70
CA TRP A 33 -6.48 -3.84 0.90
C TRP A 33 -6.00 -2.59 1.64
N ALA A 34 -4.93 -2.01 1.13
CA ALA A 34 -4.34 -0.78 1.65
C ALA A 34 -4.30 0.32 0.58
N ALA A 35 -4.36 1.57 1.04
CA ALA A 35 -4.01 2.75 0.29
C ALA A 35 -2.72 3.32 0.87
N ILE A 36 -1.81 3.74 -0.01
CA ILE A 36 -0.51 4.26 0.37
C ILE A 36 -0.53 5.78 0.31
N PHE A 37 0.01 6.41 1.35
CA PHE A 37 0.13 7.85 1.45
C PHE A 37 1.53 8.22 1.93
N HIS A 38 2.02 9.39 1.52
CA HIS A 38 3.17 9.99 2.19
C HIS A 38 2.76 10.49 3.56
N LYS A 39 3.69 10.47 4.52
CA LYS A 39 3.43 10.98 5.88
C LYS A 39 2.96 12.44 5.88
N THR A 40 3.45 13.24 4.95
CA THR A 40 3.07 14.65 4.77
C THR A 40 1.62 14.86 4.36
N ASP A 41 0.97 13.83 3.81
CA ASP A 41 -0.35 13.93 3.22
C ASP A 41 -1.46 13.47 4.18
N ILE A 42 -1.10 13.01 5.39
CA ILE A 42 -2.03 12.53 6.41
C ILE A 42 -1.86 13.35 7.68
N ASN A 43 -2.99 13.73 8.28
CA ASN A 43 -3.02 14.36 9.59
C ASN A 43 -4.13 13.77 10.47
N PHE A 44 -3.87 13.65 11.77
CA PHE A 44 -4.88 13.26 12.75
C PHE A 44 -5.68 14.47 13.22
N SER A 45 -7.00 14.43 13.04
CA SER A 45 -7.88 15.54 13.47
C SER A 45 -8.07 15.62 14.99
N LYS A 46 -7.96 14.50 15.71
CA LYS A 46 -8.19 14.42 17.16
C LYS A 46 -6.95 14.00 17.96
N GLY A 47 -5.76 14.19 17.38
CA GLY A 47 -4.50 13.70 17.97
C GLY A 47 -4.37 12.18 17.94
N HIS A 48 -3.34 11.67 18.62
CA HIS A 48 -2.93 10.25 18.55
C HIS A 48 -3.16 9.48 19.86
N HIS A 49 -3.81 10.07 20.87
CA HIS A 49 -3.96 9.47 22.21
C HIS A 49 -4.78 8.16 22.25
N GLY A 50 -5.61 7.91 21.23
CA GLY A 50 -6.38 6.66 21.10
C GLY A 50 -5.66 5.58 20.28
N LEU A 51 -4.42 5.82 19.88
CA LEU A 51 -3.64 4.93 19.03
C LEU A 51 -2.52 4.27 19.84
N GLU A 52 -2.25 3.03 19.48
CA GLU A 52 -1.15 2.25 20.02
C GLU A 52 -0.29 1.75 18.86
N TRP A 53 1.03 1.88 19.00
CA TRP A 53 1.99 1.37 18.04
C TRP A 53 2.51 0.02 18.51
N TYR A 54 2.69 -0.89 17.57
CA TYR A 54 3.14 -2.23 17.86
C TYR A 54 4.16 -2.71 16.86
N ASP A 55 5.28 -3.17 17.38
CA ASP A 55 6.30 -3.86 16.61
C ASP A 55 6.06 -5.38 16.73
N PRO A 56 5.68 -6.08 15.65
CA PRO A 56 5.50 -7.52 15.67
C PRO A 56 6.81 -8.30 15.83
N THR A 57 7.96 -7.73 15.47
CA THR A 57 9.28 -8.36 15.58
C THR A 57 9.74 -8.40 17.04
N GLU A 58 9.66 -7.28 17.74
CA GLU A 58 10.07 -7.17 19.14
C GLU A 58 8.94 -7.43 20.14
N LYS A 59 7.70 -7.59 19.64
CA LYS A 59 6.46 -7.71 20.44
C LYS A 59 6.34 -6.58 21.46
N SER A 60 6.76 -5.38 21.08
CA SER A 60 6.82 -4.21 21.95
C SER A 60 5.81 -3.15 21.50
N VAL A 61 5.38 -2.31 22.44
CA VAL A 61 4.53 -1.13 22.17
C VAL A 61 5.36 0.14 21.95
N ALA A 62 6.67 -0.01 21.76
CA ALA A 62 7.54 1.11 21.48
C ALA A 62 7.27 1.64 20.06
N HIS A 63 7.30 2.96 19.90
CA HIS A 63 7.15 3.59 18.59
C HIS A 63 8.44 3.43 17.77
N LYS A 64 8.60 2.24 17.16
CA LYS A 64 9.74 1.88 16.32
C LYS A 64 9.27 1.60 14.89
N LEU A 65 9.80 2.33 13.91
CA LEU A 65 9.41 2.16 12.50
C LEU A 65 10.17 0.99 11.84
N PRO A 66 9.51 0.18 10.98
CA PRO A 66 8.08 0.19 10.67
C PRO A 66 7.24 -0.45 11.78
N CYS A 67 6.07 0.12 12.09
CA CYS A 67 5.18 -0.40 13.13
C CYS A 67 3.72 -0.42 12.68
N LYS A 68 2.95 -1.25 13.39
CA LYS A 68 1.50 -1.38 13.21
C LYS A 68 0.79 -0.43 14.15
N VAL A 69 -0.14 0.36 13.62
CA VAL A 69 -0.98 1.27 14.39
C VAL A 69 -2.35 0.64 14.57
N ARG A 70 -2.77 0.49 15.83
CA ARG A 70 -4.07 -0.06 16.21
C ARG A 70 -4.79 0.85 17.20
N CYS A 71 -6.08 0.62 17.36
CA CYS A 71 -6.86 1.26 18.42
C CYS A 71 -6.37 0.78 19.79
N ALA A 72 -6.08 1.70 20.71
CA ALA A 72 -5.63 1.36 22.07
C ALA A 72 -6.69 0.61 22.90
N TYR A 73 -7.98 0.73 22.54
CA TYR A 73 -9.08 0.15 23.32
C TYR A 73 -9.53 -1.22 22.82
N CYS A 74 -9.74 -1.36 21.50
CA CYS A 74 -10.24 -2.60 20.91
C CYS A 74 -9.16 -3.40 20.17
N HIS A 75 -7.94 -2.87 20.10
CA HIS A 75 -6.81 -3.43 19.33
C HIS A 75 -7.10 -3.65 17.84
N SER A 76 -8.20 -3.10 17.32
CA SER A 76 -8.52 -3.13 15.91
C SER A 76 -7.41 -2.43 15.13
N PRO A 77 -6.87 -3.07 14.09
CA PRO A 77 -5.81 -2.50 13.28
C PRO A 77 -6.33 -1.35 12.42
N ILE A 78 -5.54 -0.29 12.29
CA ILE A 78 -5.95 0.94 11.59
C ILE A 78 -5.07 1.21 10.36
N MET A 79 -3.76 1.18 10.55
CA MET A 79 -2.77 1.48 9.51
C MET A 79 -1.40 0.92 9.88
N ASP A 80 -0.51 0.79 8.91
CA ASP A 80 0.91 0.52 9.14
C ASP A 80 1.73 1.79 8.86
N GLU A 81 2.57 2.19 9.83
CA GLU A 81 3.45 3.34 9.72
C GLU A 81 4.84 2.90 9.27
N GLY A 82 5.20 3.23 8.03
CA GLY A 82 6.54 3.05 7.49
C GLY A 82 7.48 4.21 7.84
N ARG A 83 8.65 4.25 7.19
CA ARG A 83 9.62 5.34 7.38
C ARG A 83 9.13 6.65 6.75
N ASN A 84 8.71 6.59 5.49
CA ASN A 84 8.32 7.77 4.69
C ASN A 84 6.84 7.75 4.26
N MET A 85 6.15 6.64 4.51
CA MET A 85 4.81 6.37 4.00
C MET A 85 3.95 5.68 5.06
N ILE A 86 2.64 5.76 4.88
CA ILE A 86 1.63 5.12 5.70
C ILE A 86 0.77 4.24 4.79
N LEU A 87 0.51 3.01 5.23
CA LEU A 87 -0.45 2.11 4.60
C LEU A 87 -1.76 2.16 5.41
N LEU A 88 -2.77 2.82 4.86
CA LEU A 88 -4.06 3.01 5.52
C LEU A 88 -5.11 2.05 4.94
N PHE A 89 -5.96 1.46 5.79
CA PHE A 89 -7.05 0.60 5.33
C PHE A 89 -8.27 1.43 4.91
N PRO A 90 -8.64 1.46 3.62
CA PRO A 90 -9.71 2.34 3.13
C PRO A 90 -11.08 2.05 3.75
N SER A 91 -11.32 0.81 4.19
CA SER A 91 -12.56 0.40 4.84
C SER A 91 -12.84 1.10 6.17
N LEU A 92 -11.85 1.74 6.77
CA LEU A 92 -11.98 2.48 8.03
C LEU A 92 -12.23 3.98 7.82
N ILE A 93 -12.20 4.44 6.56
CA ILE A 93 -12.38 5.84 6.20
C ILE A 93 -13.85 6.09 5.89
N HIS A 94 -14.45 7.09 6.53
CA HIS A 94 -15.79 7.55 6.17
C HIS A 94 -15.69 8.51 4.99
N LEU A 95 -15.97 8.00 3.80
CA LEU A 95 -16.01 8.78 2.56
C LEU A 95 -17.46 9.24 2.33
N ASN A 96 -17.87 10.29 3.05
CA ASN A 96 -19.20 10.94 3.03
C ASN A 96 -19.92 10.79 1.67
N ASP A 97 -20.71 9.73 1.50
CA ASP A 97 -21.42 9.24 0.29
C ASP A 97 -20.98 9.74 -1.10
N ASN A 98 -19.71 10.04 -1.28
CA ASN A 98 -19.16 10.61 -2.49
C ASN A 98 -18.56 9.46 -3.31
N ASP A 99 -19.25 9.10 -4.38
CA ASP A 99 -18.86 7.99 -5.23
C ASP A 99 -17.52 8.24 -5.95
N GLU A 100 -17.17 9.50 -6.23
CA GLU A 100 -15.86 9.85 -6.78
C GLU A 100 -14.75 9.56 -5.76
N ALA A 101 -14.98 9.92 -4.49
CA ALA A 101 -14.04 9.63 -3.42
C ALA A 101 -13.87 8.12 -3.25
N LYS A 102 -14.96 7.33 -3.27
CA LYS A 102 -14.90 5.86 -3.22
C LYS A 102 -14.14 5.28 -4.41
N ALA A 103 -14.35 5.81 -5.62
CA ALA A 103 -13.65 5.36 -6.82
C ALA A 103 -12.12 5.55 -6.71
N LEU A 104 -11.67 6.61 -6.04
CA LEU A 104 -10.25 6.88 -5.84
C LEU A 104 -9.54 5.86 -4.96
N PHE A 105 -10.27 5.15 -4.09
CA PHE A 105 -9.71 4.09 -3.25
C PHE A 105 -9.75 2.71 -3.92
N LYS A 106 -10.28 2.58 -5.14
CA LYS A 106 -10.26 1.31 -5.86
C LYS A 106 -8.82 0.81 -6.04
N PRO A 107 -8.59 -0.50 -5.89
CA PRO A 107 -7.29 -1.11 -6.10
C PRO A 107 -6.79 -0.86 -7.52
N ARG A 108 -5.48 -0.66 -7.67
CA ARG A 108 -4.83 -0.46 -8.96
C ARG A 108 -3.83 -1.55 -9.33
N CYS A 109 -3.37 -2.31 -8.35
CA CYS A 109 -2.40 -3.39 -8.53
C CYS A 109 -2.44 -4.34 -7.32
N HIS A 110 -1.78 -5.48 -7.47
CA HIS A 110 -1.46 -6.42 -6.38
C HIS A 110 0.04 -6.52 -6.19
N MET A 111 0.54 -6.30 -4.97
CA MET A 111 1.94 -6.53 -4.62
C MET A 111 2.09 -7.85 -3.88
N PHE A 112 3.28 -8.45 -3.94
CA PHE A 112 3.60 -9.74 -3.29
C PHE A 112 2.71 -10.91 -3.72
N TYR A 113 2.19 -10.87 -4.95
CA TYR A 113 1.22 -11.82 -5.48
C TYR A 113 1.78 -13.25 -5.67
N GLY A 114 3.10 -13.42 -5.55
CA GLY A 114 3.74 -14.74 -5.47
C GLY A 114 3.37 -15.53 -4.19
N GLN A 115 2.93 -14.85 -3.13
CA GLN A 115 2.55 -15.47 -1.85
C GLN A 115 1.04 -15.66 -1.70
N ARG A 116 0.28 -15.51 -2.78
CA ARG A 116 -1.19 -15.61 -2.76
C ARG A 116 -1.67 -17.00 -2.35
N VAL A 117 -2.79 -17.05 -1.65
CA VAL A 117 -3.50 -18.29 -1.32
C VAL A 117 -4.59 -18.63 -2.35
N MET A 118 -4.98 -17.66 -3.18
CA MET A 118 -5.96 -17.83 -4.25
C MET A 118 -5.67 -16.89 -5.44
N ASP A 119 -6.08 -17.30 -6.64
CA ASP A 119 -6.01 -16.47 -7.83
C ASP A 119 -7.14 -15.42 -7.86
N ILE A 120 -6.86 -14.26 -8.46
CA ILE A 120 -7.76 -13.11 -8.51
C ILE A 120 -7.83 -12.64 -9.97
N PRO A 121 -8.89 -13.00 -10.71
CA PRO A 121 -9.03 -12.66 -12.12
C PRO A 121 -9.63 -11.25 -12.30
N ASP A 122 -8.94 -10.21 -11.83
CA ASP A 122 -9.42 -8.81 -11.91
C ASP A 122 -8.76 -7.98 -13.02
N GLY A 123 -7.83 -8.56 -13.78
CA GLY A 123 -7.12 -7.86 -14.86
C GLY A 123 -6.26 -6.69 -14.37
N LEU A 124 -5.90 -6.64 -13.10
CA LEU A 124 -4.98 -5.65 -12.57
C LEU A 124 -3.53 -6.17 -12.61
N PRO A 125 -2.53 -5.29 -12.73
CA PRO A 125 -1.13 -5.69 -12.70
C PRO A 125 -0.77 -6.36 -11.36
N LYS A 126 -0.15 -7.53 -11.44
CA LYS A 126 0.25 -8.38 -10.31
C LYS A 126 1.76 -8.43 -10.24
N TRP A 127 2.29 -8.04 -9.11
CA TRP A 127 3.73 -7.88 -8.85
C TRP A 127 4.20 -8.98 -7.92
N SER A 128 5.38 -9.55 -8.20
CA SER A 128 5.98 -10.58 -7.34
C SER A 128 6.42 -10.05 -5.97
N GLY A 129 6.72 -8.75 -5.88
CA GLY A 129 7.11 -8.01 -4.68
C GLY A 129 6.57 -6.58 -4.74
N LEU A 130 7.44 -5.59 -4.51
CA LEU A 130 7.07 -4.17 -4.55
C LEU A 130 6.72 -3.70 -5.98
N SER A 131 5.64 -2.93 -6.09
CA SER A 131 5.23 -2.30 -7.35
C SER A 131 6.38 -1.47 -7.94
N GLU A 132 6.47 -1.45 -9.27
CA GLU A 132 7.49 -0.76 -10.08
C GLU A 132 8.90 -1.37 -9.98
N GLU A 133 9.26 -1.97 -8.85
CA GLU A 133 10.59 -2.56 -8.60
C GLU A 133 10.66 -4.06 -8.96
N SER A 134 9.69 -4.87 -8.52
CA SER A 134 9.70 -6.34 -8.69
C SER A 134 9.10 -6.79 -10.01
N ASP A 135 9.30 -8.01 -10.48
CA ASP A 135 8.71 -8.49 -11.75
C ASP A 135 7.16 -8.53 -11.76
N LEU A 136 6.58 -8.35 -12.96
CA LEU A 136 5.16 -8.59 -13.21
C LEU A 136 4.96 -10.09 -13.40
N ILE A 137 3.88 -10.62 -12.83
CA ILE A 137 3.50 -12.03 -12.96
C ILE A 137 2.67 -12.21 -14.24
N GLU A 138 2.78 -13.38 -14.86
CA GLU A 138 2.14 -13.75 -16.13
C GLU A 138 0.62 -13.49 -16.17
N ASP A 139 -0.05 -13.59 -15.04
CA ASP A 139 -1.48 -13.30 -14.86
C ASP A 139 -1.82 -11.78 -14.86
N SER A 140 -0.85 -10.93 -15.19
CA SER A 140 -1.04 -9.49 -15.41
C SER A 140 -1.48 -9.21 -16.85
N PRO A 141 -2.14 -8.07 -17.11
CA PRO A 141 -2.49 -7.67 -18.48
C PRO A 141 -1.27 -7.68 -19.42
N PRO A 142 -1.33 -8.39 -20.56
CA PRO A 142 -0.19 -8.55 -21.46
C PRO A 142 0.40 -7.22 -21.97
N ASP A 143 -0.44 -6.21 -22.17
CA ASP A 143 -0.01 -4.89 -22.63
C ASP A 143 0.88 -4.19 -21.59
N MET A 144 0.54 -4.31 -20.31
CA MET A 144 1.33 -3.73 -19.20
C MET A 144 2.67 -4.44 -19.01
N VAL A 145 2.70 -5.77 -19.25
CA VAL A 145 3.95 -6.55 -19.23
C VAL A 145 4.90 -6.06 -20.32
N ARG A 146 4.39 -5.95 -21.56
CA ARG A 146 5.17 -5.46 -22.71
C ARG A 146 5.68 -4.03 -22.53
N GLU A 147 4.83 -3.13 -22.02
CA GLU A 147 5.23 -1.74 -21.76
C GLU A 147 6.37 -1.68 -20.73
N ARG A 148 6.28 -2.50 -19.69
CA ARG A 148 7.30 -2.54 -18.65
C ARG A 148 8.62 -3.14 -19.11
N GLU A 149 8.59 -4.18 -19.93
CA GLU A 149 9.79 -4.75 -20.56
C GLU A 149 10.50 -3.70 -21.41
N ARG A 150 9.75 -2.95 -22.24
CA ARG A 150 10.29 -1.83 -23.03
C ARG A 150 10.95 -0.77 -22.15
N LYS A 151 10.32 -0.42 -21.02
CA LYS A 151 10.87 0.56 -20.09
C LYS A 151 12.18 0.06 -19.44
N ARG A 152 12.24 -1.21 -19.04
CA ARG A 152 13.46 -1.83 -18.49
C ARG A 152 14.59 -1.91 -19.50
N GLU A 153 14.28 -2.24 -20.75
CA GLU A 153 15.27 -2.24 -21.83
C GLU A 153 15.83 -0.84 -22.08
N ALA A 154 14.97 0.19 -22.07
CA ALA A 154 15.38 1.58 -22.18
C ALA A 154 16.25 2.01 -21.00
N GLU A 155 15.84 1.73 -19.76
CA GLU A 155 16.62 2.03 -18.54
C GLU A 155 17.98 1.31 -18.55
N ARG A 156 18.03 0.05 -19.01
CA ARG A 156 19.28 -0.71 -19.15
C ARG A 156 20.18 -0.10 -20.20
N LYS A 157 19.62 0.34 -21.33
CA LYS A 157 20.36 1.03 -22.39
C LYS A 157 20.91 2.36 -21.91
N GLU A 158 20.12 3.15 -21.18
CA GLU A 158 20.58 4.41 -20.58
C GLU A 158 21.67 4.19 -19.53
N ARG A 159 21.55 3.18 -18.66
CA ARG A 159 22.61 2.82 -17.68
C ARG A 159 23.90 2.41 -18.39
N PHE A 160 23.78 1.66 -19.48
CA PHE A 160 24.91 1.27 -20.33
C PHE A 160 25.58 2.49 -20.99
N GLU A 161 24.78 3.42 -21.53
CA GLU A 161 25.28 4.67 -22.14
C GLU A 161 25.93 5.62 -21.11
N LYS A 162 25.46 5.63 -19.86
CA LYS A 162 26.05 6.40 -18.75
C LYS A 162 27.31 5.77 -18.15
N GLY A 163 27.68 4.56 -18.58
CA GLY A 163 28.88 3.87 -18.08
C GLY A 163 28.77 3.38 -16.64
N GLU A 164 27.57 3.36 -16.05
CA GLU A 164 27.32 2.92 -14.66
C GLU A 164 27.23 1.38 -14.55
N ASN A 165 27.98 0.65 -15.38
CA ASN A 165 28.05 -0.80 -15.31
C ASN A 165 29.09 -1.21 -14.25
N GLU A 166 28.72 -1.10 -12.97
CA GLU A 166 29.19 -2.06 -11.95
C GLU A 166 28.30 -3.30 -11.96
#